data_AF-A0A1L8ES99-F1
#
_entry.id   AF-A0A1L8ES99-F1
#
_cell.length_a   1.000
_cell.length_b   1.000
_cell.length_c   1.000
_cell.angle_alpha   90.00
_cell.angle_beta   90.00
_cell.angle_gamma   90.00
#
_symmetry.space_group_name_H-M   'P 1'
#
loop_
_entity.id
_entity.type
_entity.pdbx_description
1 polymer ?
#
loop_
_entity_poly.entity_id
_entity_poly.type
_entity_poly.pdbx_seq_one_letter_code
_entity_poly.pdbx_strand_id
1 'polypeptide(L)'
;MYQLFIIFIYIFIRITFLTSALEADTRLDELDCPAILMYEQIAFVQDSDIELPCRCKTDGTASVIWFYKRHLKSKHITLFKDSTKTKVMVDSAKDKNQKDLYARFDVIDYDLVIVHAKPDDSGIYICGSKTGEFYYGYELDIQSTGDRVIFIENDETPLPDVKTDGFQAYTSSEQWSKCDRCGVRGEQRKIGLCYASSPYIDPRFQIKGDEVSCGSDAIPERFKSLIANRPAEIFIRSCKVDCHNISGTVGKVVNFVSNVVKGVGSFLTDKLSFLQKHVLPTQNHVYTLGSKVILTCPGAKPNDAVAWDKGRERLYRSEYLIGTRKYMNHFIDHGNKLQMKFVEFTDRGFYTCWLNGKKVANFQLDVVTEPTSHRQLTDEESIFAMKFIGFSFLVFTVILVMIHFIKCWCYYCRCCPPEYSTESKV
;
A
#
# COMPACT_ATOMS: atom_id res chain seq x y z
N MET A 1 -48.94 33.03 15.12
CA MET A 1 -47.56 33.28 14.65
C MET A 1 -46.53 33.05 15.75
N TYR A 2 -46.73 33.56 16.97
CA TYR A 2 -45.81 33.38 18.12
C TYR A 2 -45.61 31.91 18.55
N GLN A 3 -46.67 31.12 18.56
CA GLN A 3 -46.64 29.68 18.93
C GLN A 3 -45.79 28.83 17.97
N LEU A 4 -45.82 29.13 16.66
CA LEU A 4 -45.02 28.42 15.66
C LEU A 4 -43.52 28.75 15.80
N PHE A 5 -43.19 29.96 16.22
CA PHE A 5 -41.81 30.39 16.43
C PHE A 5 -41.16 29.66 17.63
N ILE A 6 -41.92 29.47 18.72
CA ILE A 6 -41.46 28.73 19.90
C ILE A 6 -41.22 27.25 19.57
N ILE A 7 -42.12 26.63 18.80
CA ILE A 7 -41.96 25.24 18.35
C ILE A 7 -40.71 25.10 17.47
N PHE A 8 -40.46 26.06 16.57
CA PHE A 8 -39.29 26.04 15.70
C PHE A 8 -37.98 26.16 16.50
N ILE A 9 -37.93 27.03 17.50
CA ILE A 9 -36.77 27.15 18.41
C ILE A 9 -36.55 25.85 19.19
N TYR A 10 -37.61 25.23 19.70
CA TYR A 10 -37.51 23.99 20.47
C TYR A 10 -37.02 22.81 19.62
N ILE A 11 -37.49 22.72 18.37
CA ILE A 11 -37.00 21.73 17.39
C ILE A 11 -35.55 22.01 17.03
N PHE A 12 -35.17 23.27 16.81
CA PHE A 12 -33.81 23.65 16.46
C PHE A 12 -32.84 23.29 17.59
N ILE A 13 -33.14 23.65 18.84
CA ILE A 13 -32.32 23.29 20.01
C ILE A 13 -32.21 21.77 20.18
N ARG A 14 -33.32 21.03 20.00
CA ARG A 14 -33.30 19.56 20.04
C ARG A 14 -32.42 18.97 18.95
N ILE A 15 -32.47 19.50 17.72
CA ILE A 15 -31.63 19.05 16.61
C ILE A 15 -30.16 19.37 16.89
N THR A 16 -29.84 20.56 17.40
CA THR A 16 -28.45 20.94 17.74
C THR A 16 -27.88 20.06 18.86
N PHE A 17 -28.69 19.74 19.89
CA PHE A 17 -28.30 18.79 20.94
C PHE A 17 -28.21 17.35 20.45
N LEU A 18 -29.03 16.95 19.49
CA LEU A 18 -28.98 15.61 18.90
C LEU A 18 -27.76 15.48 17.97
N THR A 19 -27.36 16.54 17.27
CA THR A 19 -26.15 16.57 16.45
C THR A 19 -24.88 16.59 17.29
N SER A 20 -24.85 17.32 18.42
CA SER A 20 -23.71 17.28 19.33
C SER A 20 -23.61 15.96 20.10
N ALA A 21 -24.73 15.27 20.34
CA ALA A 21 -24.74 13.92 20.92
C ALA A 21 -24.37 12.81 19.90
N LEU A 22 -24.50 13.06 18.59
CA LEU A 22 -24.09 12.11 17.54
C LEU A 22 -22.61 12.27 17.11
N GLU A 23 -21.96 13.37 17.50
CA GLU A 23 -20.49 13.57 17.35
C GLU A 23 -19.69 13.14 18.59
N ALA A 24 -20.34 12.54 19.58
CA ALA A 24 -19.64 11.74 20.59
C ALA A 24 -19.43 10.32 20.04
N ASP A 25 -18.62 10.21 18.98
CA ASP A 25 -18.02 8.92 18.63
C ASP A 25 -17.10 8.51 19.77
N THR A 26 -17.60 7.57 20.56
CA THR A 26 -16.92 6.57 21.36
C THR A 26 -15.42 6.78 21.61
N ARG A 27 -15.10 7.20 22.85
CA ARG A 27 -13.86 6.93 23.61
C ARG A 27 -12.54 7.10 22.83
N LEU A 28 -11.99 8.32 22.88
CA LEU A 28 -10.54 8.44 22.96
C LEU A 28 -10.13 8.00 24.37
N ASP A 29 -9.30 6.98 24.44
CA ASP A 29 -8.79 6.34 25.64
C ASP A 29 -8.32 7.36 26.70
N GLU A 30 -8.63 7.07 27.96
CA GLU A 30 -7.93 7.64 29.12
C GLU A 30 -6.46 7.25 28.98
N LEU A 31 -5.66 8.15 28.40
CA LEU A 31 -4.32 7.83 27.91
C LEU A 31 -3.32 7.93 29.07
N ASP A 32 -3.05 6.82 29.75
CA ASP A 32 -1.95 6.72 30.71
C ASP A 32 -0.61 6.75 29.96
N CYS A 33 -0.07 7.94 29.76
CA CYS A 33 1.26 8.13 29.19
C CYS A 33 2.31 7.68 30.21
N PRO A 34 3.07 6.61 29.93
CA PRO A 34 4.04 6.11 30.89
C PRO A 34 5.19 7.11 31.05
N ALA A 35 5.66 7.30 32.29
CA ALA A 35 6.79 8.17 32.60
C ALA A 35 8.13 7.63 32.05
N ILE A 36 8.17 6.36 31.66
CA ILE A 36 9.32 5.68 31.06
C ILE A 36 8.89 5.19 29.67
N LEU A 37 9.79 5.26 28.70
CA LEU A 37 9.53 4.74 27.36
C LEU A 37 9.28 3.24 27.42
N MET A 38 8.02 2.85 27.28
CA MET A 38 7.57 1.48 27.09
C MET A 38 7.20 1.27 25.62
N TYR A 39 7.24 0.03 25.15
CA TYR A 39 6.90 -0.31 23.77
C TYR A 39 5.52 -0.98 23.71
N GLU A 40 4.55 -0.31 23.07
CA GLU A 40 3.27 -0.93 22.78
C GLU A 40 3.46 -1.99 21.68
N GLN A 41 3.15 -3.24 22.00
CA GLN A 41 3.18 -4.31 21.01
C GLN A 41 1.97 -4.26 20.11
N ILE A 42 2.24 -4.30 18.81
CA ILE A 42 1.25 -4.34 17.75
C ILE A 42 1.72 -5.30 16.66
N ALA A 43 0.77 -6.05 16.11
CA ALA A 43 1.05 -7.04 15.09
C ALA A 43 0.10 -6.88 13.92
N PHE A 44 0.62 -7.03 12.71
CA PHE A 44 -0.16 -6.96 11.48
C PHE A 44 0.25 -8.09 10.54
N VAL A 45 -0.65 -8.42 9.61
CA VAL A 45 -0.29 -9.29 8.49
C VAL A 45 0.49 -8.49 7.44
N GLN A 46 1.39 -9.13 6.70
CA GLN A 46 2.05 -8.52 5.55
C GLN A 46 1.05 -7.88 4.55
N ASP A 47 1.52 -6.93 3.77
CA ASP A 47 0.80 -6.06 2.82
C ASP A 47 -0.25 -5.13 3.44
N SER A 48 -0.36 -5.09 4.77
CA SER A 48 -1.25 -4.14 5.47
C SER A 48 -0.78 -2.70 5.31
N ASP A 49 -1.74 -1.77 5.31
CA ASP A 49 -1.46 -0.34 5.47
C ASP A 49 -1.61 0.01 6.95
N ILE A 50 -0.55 0.53 7.56
CA ILE A 50 -0.40 0.68 9.01
C ILE A 50 -0.26 2.17 9.33
N GLU A 51 -0.93 2.59 10.39
CA GLU A 51 -0.83 3.95 10.93
C GLU A 51 -0.44 3.85 12.41
N LEU A 52 0.70 4.43 12.76
CA LEU A 52 1.23 4.46 14.12
C LEU A 52 1.07 5.87 14.68
N PRO A 53 0.11 6.09 15.60
CA PRO A 53 -0.12 7.43 16.11
C PRO A 53 0.99 7.88 17.05
N CYS A 54 1.47 9.11 16.91
CA CYS A 54 2.39 9.68 17.88
C CYS A 54 1.62 10.24 19.09
N ARG A 55 1.53 9.39 20.12
CA ARG A 55 0.88 9.63 21.41
C ARG A 55 1.80 10.41 22.37
N CYS A 56 1.23 10.95 23.45
CA CYS A 56 1.95 11.54 24.58
C CYS A 56 2.86 12.75 24.25
N LYS A 57 2.59 13.43 23.14
CA LYS A 57 3.21 14.71 22.77
C LYS A 57 2.68 15.84 23.63
N THR A 58 3.51 16.84 23.91
CA THR A 58 3.11 18.04 24.67
C THR A 58 2.38 19.05 23.78
N ASP A 59 1.43 19.79 24.38
CA ASP A 59 0.69 20.87 23.73
C ASP A 59 1.67 21.98 23.28
N GLY A 60 1.95 22.04 21.98
CA GLY A 60 2.95 22.95 21.39
C GLY A 60 4.07 22.26 20.60
N THR A 61 4.05 20.93 20.48
CA THR A 61 5.00 20.19 19.63
C THR A 61 4.86 20.61 18.16
N ALA A 62 5.85 21.32 17.62
CA ALA A 62 5.83 21.84 16.25
C ALA A 62 6.22 20.80 15.18
N SER A 63 6.93 19.74 15.55
CA SER A 63 7.34 18.67 14.63
C SER A 63 7.75 17.42 15.39
N VAL A 64 7.48 16.24 14.82
CA VAL A 64 7.88 14.94 15.37
C VAL A 64 8.94 14.30 14.47
N ILE A 65 9.83 13.53 15.09
CA ILE A 65 10.78 12.62 14.44
C ILE A 65 10.41 11.20 14.84
N TRP A 66 10.47 10.31 13.86
CA TRP A 66 10.33 8.88 14.05
C TRP A 66 11.69 8.19 13.95
N PHE A 67 12.00 7.36 14.93
CA PHE A 67 13.22 6.57 15.02
C PHE A 67 12.86 5.11 14.77
N TYR A 68 13.59 4.43 13.89
CA TYR A 68 13.45 3.01 13.63
C TYR A 68 14.69 2.22 14.02
N LYS A 69 14.47 1.09 14.67
CA LYS A 69 15.49 0.08 14.99
C LYS A 69 14.94 -1.30 14.65
N ARG A 70 15.71 -2.08 13.89
CA ARG A 70 15.33 -3.47 13.58
C ARG A 70 15.14 -4.34 14.83
N HIS A 71 16.05 -4.20 15.79
CA HIS A 71 16.00 -4.89 17.08
C HIS A 71 16.33 -3.91 18.21
N LEU A 72 15.89 -4.21 19.43
CA LEU A 72 16.17 -3.37 20.61
C LEU A 72 17.68 -3.17 20.81
N LYS A 73 18.47 -4.23 20.58
CA LYS A 73 19.93 -4.22 20.70
C LYS A 73 20.66 -3.69 19.46
N SER A 74 19.94 -3.34 18.39
CA SER A 74 20.55 -2.78 17.17
C SER A 74 21.26 -1.46 17.49
N LYS A 75 22.48 -1.32 16.98
CA LYS A 75 23.25 -0.06 17.04
C LYS A 75 22.83 0.93 15.95
N HIS A 76 22.30 0.42 14.83
CA HIS A 76 21.83 1.24 13.73
C HIS A 76 20.43 1.76 14.00
N ILE A 77 20.26 3.07 13.84
CA ILE A 77 19.01 3.80 14.00
C ILE A 77 18.73 4.52 12.67
N THR A 78 17.55 4.31 12.10
CA THR A 78 17.07 5.07 10.95
C THR A 78 16.14 6.18 11.43
N LEU A 79 16.23 7.36 10.81
CA LEU A 79 15.40 8.51 11.14
C LEU A 79 14.42 8.81 10.01
N PHE A 80 13.16 9.03 10.38
CA PHE A 80 12.12 9.59 9.51
C PHE A 80 11.70 10.94 10.12
N LYS A 81 11.64 11.98 9.29
CA LYS A 81 11.39 13.36 9.74
C LYS A 81 10.20 13.96 9.00
N ASP A 82 9.35 14.65 9.74
CA ASP A 82 8.27 15.47 9.20
C ASP A 82 8.68 16.96 9.05
N SER A 83 7.95 17.63 8.14
CA SER A 83 7.75 19.07 7.92
C SER A 83 8.62 19.82 6.91
N THR A 84 9.66 19.22 6.33
CA THR A 84 10.26 19.71 5.08
C THR A 84 10.61 18.51 4.24
N LYS A 85 10.34 18.54 2.93
CA LYS A 85 10.61 17.48 1.94
C LYS A 85 12.09 17.03 1.83
N THR A 86 12.92 17.30 2.81
CA THR A 86 14.26 16.78 2.99
C THR A 86 14.21 15.47 3.76
N LYS A 87 14.04 14.37 3.03
CA LYS A 87 14.38 13.02 3.49
C LYS A 87 15.87 13.01 3.82
N VAL A 88 16.25 12.98 5.10
CA VAL A 88 17.65 12.99 5.51
C VAL A 88 18.00 11.68 6.20
N MET A 89 19.03 11.03 5.66
CA MET A 89 19.68 9.82 6.17
C MET A 89 20.47 10.11 7.45
N VAL A 90 20.53 9.11 8.33
CA VAL A 90 21.75 8.82 9.10
C VAL A 90 22.23 7.45 8.63
N ASP A 91 23.46 7.46 8.12
CA ASP A 91 24.29 6.39 7.54
C ASP A 91 24.07 5.94 6.08
N SER A 92 25.05 6.39 5.27
CA SER A 92 25.52 5.97 3.95
C SER A 92 24.75 4.87 3.21
N ALA A 93 24.06 5.32 2.15
CA ALA A 93 23.52 4.52 1.06
C ALA A 93 24.52 3.49 0.51
N LYS A 94 24.30 2.21 0.83
CA LYS A 94 24.86 1.08 0.07
C LYS A 94 23.89 -0.07 -0.21
N ASP A 95 22.67 -0.07 0.34
CA ASP A 95 21.78 -1.23 0.22
C ASP A 95 20.48 -0.94 -0.55
N LYS A 96 20.13 -1.85 -1.47
CA LYS A 96 18.92 -1.83 -2.31
C LYS A 96 17.65 -1.91 -1.45
N ASN A 97 17.76 -2.53 -0.28
CA ASN A 97 16.68 -2.70 0.70
C ASN A 97 16.18 -1.37 1.30
N GLN A 98 17.07 -0.37 1.41
CA GLN A 98 16.73 0.92 2.03
C GLN A 98 15.87 1.81 1.12
N LYS A 99 16.03 1.72 -0.21
CA LYS A 99 15.23 2.47 -1.19
C LYS A 99 13.75 2.07 -1.18
N ASP A 100 13.45 0.79 -0.92
CA ASP A 100 12.09 0.27 -0.84
C ASP A 100 11.36 0.76 0.43
N LEU A 101 12.06 0.85 1.56
CA LEU A 101 11.55 1.44 2.80
C LEU A 101 11.08 2.90 2.56
N TYR A 102 11.89 3.73 1.91
CA TYR A 102 11.55 5.16 1.73
C TYR A 102 10.37 5.46 0.79
N ALA A 103 9.95 4.49 -0.02
CA ALA A 103 8.81 4.65 -0.92
C ALA A 103 7.47 4.36 -0.23
N ARG A 104 7.51 3.61 0.87
CA ARG A 104 6.32 3.08 1.57
C ARG A 104 6.02 3.78 2.88
N PHE A 105 6.97 4.52 3.42
CA PHE A 105 6.87 5.18 4.71
C PHE A 105 6.67 6.68 4.53
N ASP A 106 5.71 7.25 5.25
CA ASP A 106 5.44 8.68 5.31
C ASP A 106 5.07 9.11 6.74
N VAL A 107 5.19 10.40 7.03
CA VAL A 107 4.70 10.97 8.29
C VAL A 107 3.62 11.98 7.98
N ILE A 108 2.40 11.71 8.44
CA ILE A 108 1.21 12.53 8.18
C ILE A 108 0.62 12.92 9.53
N ASP A 109 0.47 14.23 9.77
CA ASP A 109 -0.09 14.76 11.02
C ASP A 109 0.58 14.17 12.28
N TYR A 110 1.92 14.05 12.24
CA TYR A 110 2.80 13.43 13.25
C TYR A 110 2.79 11.91 13.34
N ASP A 111 1.88 11.24 12.63
CA ASP A 111 1.70 9.78 12.68
C ASP A 111 2.51 9.11 11.58
N LEU A 112 3.11 7.95 11.89
CA LEU A 112 3.89 7.21 10.91
C LEU A 112 2.95 6.31 10.11
N VAL A 113 2.92 6.52 8.81
CA VAL A 113 2.13 5.72 7.86
C VAL A 113 3.06 4.80 7.09
N ILE A 114 2.76 3.50 7.11
CA ILE A 114 3.50 2.46 6.39
C ILE A 114 2.53 1.79 5.41
N VAL A 115 2.76 1.99 4.12
CA VAL A 115 1.92 1.43 3.05
C VAL A 115 2.51 0.10 2.58
N HIS A 116 1.67 -0.92 2.42
CA HIS A 116 2.07 -2.23 1.91
C HIS A 116 3.26 -2.80 2.71
N ALA A 117 3.04 -2.95 4.02
CA ALA A 117 4.04 -3.35 5.01
C ALA A 117 4.60 -4.76 4.72
N LYS A 118 5.90 -4.95 4.87
CA LYS A 118 6.60 -6.22 4.62
C LYS A 118 7.14 -6.80 5.93
N PRO A 119 7.38 -8.12 6.02
CA PRO A 119 7.95 -8.72 7.23
C PRO A 119 9.27 -8.09 7.69
N ASP A 120 10.10 -7.65 6.73
CA ASP A 120 11.37 -6.95 7.01
C ASP A 120 11.20 -5.55 7.63
N ASP A 121 10.00 -4.98 7.58
CA ASP A 121 9.68 -3.71 8.24
C ASP A 121 9.42 -3.89 9.75
N SER A 122 9.40 -5.12 10.26
CA SER A 122 9.25 -5.36 11.69
C SER A 122 10.40 -4.71 12.49
N GLY A 123 10.07 -4.23 13.69
CA GLY A 123 11.04 -3.61 14.58
C GLY A 123 10.42 -2.59 15.52
N ILE A 124 11.27 -1.74 16.06
CA ILE A 124 10.91 -0.75 17.08
C ILE A 124 10.81 0.62 16.44
N TYR A 125 9.67 1.26 16.64
CA TYR A 125 9.33 2.58 16.13
C TYR A 125 9.08 3.52 17.28
N ILE A 126 9.83 4.61 17.37
CA ILE A 126 9.73 5.56 18.48
C ILE A 126 9.44 6.92 17.90
N CYS A 127 8.41 7.60 18.39
CA CYS A 127 8.17 8.99 18.05
C CYS A 127 8.74 9.91 19.14
N GLY A 128 9.33 11.03 18.73
CA GLY A 128 10.02 11.93 19.64
C GLY A 128 10.31 13.31 19.02
N SER A 129 11.04 14.12 19.76
CA SER A 129 11.41 15.48 19.38
C SER A 129 12.79 15.56 18.71
N LYS A 130 13.06 16.68 18.06
CA LYS A 130 14.40 17.03 17.53
C LYS A 130 15.44 17.19 18.63
N THR A 131 15.02 17.53 19.84
CA THR A 131 15.88 17.73 21.01
C THR A 131 16.20 16.43 21.75
N GLY A 132 15.61 15.31 21.33
CA GLY A 132 15.91 13.97 21.86
C GLY A 132 14.94 13.49 22.94
N GLU A 133 13.78 14.13 23.09
CA GLU A 133 12.71 13.64 23.96
C GLU A 133 11.92 12.54 23.24
N PHE A 134 11.67 11.41 23.89
CA PHE A 134 10.82 10.35 23.34
C PHE A 134 9.41 10.45 23.92
N TYR A 135 8.41 10.41 23.04
CA TYR A 135 7.00 10.54 23.44
C TYR A 135 6.32 9.17 23.55
N TYR A 136 6.50 8.31 22.55
CA TYR A 136 5.84 7.00 22.53
C TYR A 136 6.63 6.01 21.67
N GLY A 137 6.52 4.72 22.00
CA GLY A 137 7.22 3.64 21.31
C GLY A 137 6.29 2.48 20.97
N TYR A 138 6.48 1.91 19.79
CA TYR A 138 5.83 0.70 19.31
C TYR A 138 6.87 -0.38 19.03
N GLU A 139 6.54 -1.62 19.38
CA GLU A 139 7.18 -2.80 18.81
C GLU A 139 6.22 -3.38 17.78
N LEU A 140 6.56 -3.20 16.51
CA LEU A 140 5.77 -3.59 15.36
C LEU A 140 6.26 -4.95 14.83
N ASP A 141 5.37 -5.93 14.82
CA ASP A 141 5.60 -7.22 14.17
C ASP A 141 4.72 -7.38 12.93
N ILE A 142 5.33 -7.60 11.77
CA ILE A 142 4.64 -7.84 10.50
C ILE A 142 4.84 -9.30 10.12
N GLN A 143 3.78 -10.07 10.26
CA GLN A 143 3.83 -11.51 10.09
C GLN A 143 3.57 -11.91 8.64
N SER A 144 4.45 -12.77 8.13
CA SER A 144 4.23 -13.39 6.83
C SER A 144 3.19 -14.50 6.94
N THR A 145 2.34 -14.60 5.93
CA THR A 145 1.35 -15.68 5.78
C THR A 145 1.94 -16.92 5.12
N GLY A 146 3.10 -16.80 4.47
CA GLY A 146 3.59 -17.81 3.54
C GLY A 146 2.51 -18.18 2.51
N ASP A 147 2.27 -19.48 2.35
CA ASP A 147 1.20 -20.03 1.51
C ASP A 147 -0.03 -20.49 2.34
N ARG A 148 -0.18 -20.00 3.58
CA ARG A 148 -1.17 -20.53 4.54
C ARG A 148 -2.53 -19.83 4.46
N VAL A 149 -3.27 -20.14 3.42
CA VAL A 149 -4.68 -19.77 3.26
C VAL A 149 -5.56 -20.98 3.58
N ILE A 150 -6.56 -20.78 4.45
CA ILE A 150 -7.45 -21.82 4.97
C ILE A 150 -8.86 -21.57 4.46
N PHE A 151 -9.39 -22.54 3.73
CA PHE A 151 -10.77 -22.54 3.26
C PHE A 151 -11.63 -23.37 4.21
N ILE A 152 -12.57 -22.72 4.90
CA ILE A 152 -13.42 -23.40 5.87
C ILE A 152 -14.28 -24.47 5.21
N GLU A 153 -14.70 -24.27 3.95
CA GLU A 153 -15.46 -25.27 3.21
C GLU A 153 -14.68 -26.54 2.84
N ASN A 154 -13.35 -26.52 2.94
CA ASN A 154 -12.48 -27.66 2.64
C ASN A 154 -12.10 -28.46 3.89
N ASP A 155 -12.70 -28.17 5.05
CA ASP A 155 -12.37 -28.76 6.35
C ASP A 155 -10.87 -28.64 6.73
N GLU A 156 -10.19 -27.62 6.21
CA GLU A 156 -8.80 -27.34 6.53
C GLU A 156 -8.68 -26.79 7.96
N THR A 157 -7.85 -27.42 8.78
CA THR A 157 -7.70 -27.05 10.19
C THR A 157 -6.59 -26.02 10.41
N PRO A 158 -6.72 -25.12 11.40
CA PRO A 158 -5.63 -24.23 11.84
C PRO A 158 -4.38 -24.99 12.31
N LEU A 159 -3.25 -24.30 12.35
CA LEU A 159 -2.02 -24.83 12.93
C LEU A 159 -2.18 -25.12 14.44
N PRO A 160 -1.78 -26.30 14.92
CA PRO A 160 -1.89 -26.64 16.34
C PRO A 160 -1.00 -25.72 17.18
N ASP A 161 -1.43 -25.45 18.41
CA ASP A 161 -0.65 -24.69 19.38
C ASP A 161 0.65 -25.43 19.71
N VAL A 162 1.75 -24.67 19.83
CA VAL A 162 3.01 -25.18 20.37
C VAL A 162 2.98 -24.95 21.87
N LYS A 163 3.09 -26.03 22.66
CA LYS A 163 3.08 -25.97 24.13
C LYS A 163 4.31 -26.67 24.69
N THR A 164 5.02 -25.95 25.54
CA THR A 164 6.20 -26.43 26.29
C THR A 164 6.14 -25.90 27.72
N ASP A 165 7.05 -26.36 28.58
CA ASP A 165 7.09 -25.88 29.96
C ASP A 165 7.40 -24.36 30.01
N GLY A 166 6.45 -23.59 30.54
CA GLY A 166 6.54 -22.13 30.62
C GLY A 166 6.56 -21.39 29.28
N PHE A 167 6.07 -21.98 28.18
CA PHE A 167 5.92 -21.29 26.90
C PHE A 167 4.82 -21.90 26.04
N GLN A 168 3.94 -21.05 25.52
CA GLN A 168 2.88 -21.42 24.58
C GLN A 168 2.90 -20.47 23.39
N ALA A 169 2.78 -20.99 22.17
CA ALA A 169 2.52 -20.22 20.97
C ALA A 169 1.27 -20.71 20.26
N TYR A 170 0.42 -19.78 19.82
CA TYR A 170 -0.91 -20.04 19.28
C TYR A 170 -1.29 -19.01 18.24
N THR A 171 -2.34 -19.30 17.46
CA THR A 171 -2.91 -18.34 16.51
C THR A 171 -4.08 -17.62 17.16
N SER A 172 -3.96 -16.31 17.38
CA SER A 172 -5.09 -15.46 17.78
C SER A 172 -5.80 -14.93 16.54
N SER A 173 -7.08 -15.27 16.38
CA SER A 173 -7.88 -14.88 15.23
C SER A 173 -8.76 -13.67 15.51
N GLU A 174 -8.80 -12.75 14.57
CA GLU A 174 -9.77 -11.66 14.55
C GLU A 174 -11.20 -12.16 14.28
N GLN A 175 -12.17 -11.25 14.46
CA GLN A 175 -13.55 -11.49 14.06
C GLN A 175 -13.66 -11.59 12.53
N TRP A 176 -14.65 -12.34 12.06
CA TRP A 176 -14.97 -12.39 10.64
C TRP A 176 -15.36 -11.01 10.11
N SER A 177 -14.78 -10.64 8.96
CA SER A 177 -15.19 -9.46 8.21
C SER A 177 -16.67 -9.51 7.86
N LYS A 178 -17.25 -8.36 7.50
CA LYS A 178 -18.55 -8.33 6.82
C LYS A 178 -18.47 -9.13 5.51
N CYS A 179 -19.62 -9.52 4.97
CA CYS A 179 -19.67 -10.14 3.64
C CYS A 179 -19.23 -9.11 2.59
N ASP A 180 -18.26 -9.46 1.75
CA ASP A 180 -17.64 -8.53 0.80
C ASP A 180 -18.59 -8.08 -0.33
N ARG A 181 -19.61 -8.89 -0.64
CA ARG A 181 -20.65 -8.64 -1.66
C ARG A 181 -22.04 -8.89 -1.09
N CYS A 182 -23.04 -8.19 -1.62
CA CYS A 182 -24.46 -8.45 -1.35
C CYS A 182 -25.20 -8.90 -2.62
N GLY A 183 -26.34 -9.57 -2.46
CA GLY A 183 -27.22 -10.03 -3.55
C GLY A 183 -26.67 -11.16 -4.40
N VAL A 184 -25.40 -11.51 -4.21
CA VAL A 184 -24.67 -12.60 -4.87
C VAL A 184 -23.85 -13.36 -3.82
N ARG A 185 -23.22 -14.47 -4.21
CA ARG A 185 -22.21 -15.12 -3.37
C ARG A 185 -21.04 -14.15 -3.17
N GLY A 186 -20.74 -13.86 -1.91
CA GLY A 186 -19.55 -13.14 -1.46
C GLY A 186 -18.67 -14.02 -0.58
N GLU A 187 -17.64 -13.43 0.00
CA GLU A 187 -16.72 -14.06 0.93
C GLU A 187 -16.51 -13.20 2.18
N GLN A 188 -16.18 -13.87 3.28
CA GLN A 188 -15.68 -13.26 4.51
C GLN A 188 -14.26 -13.72 4.76
N ARG A 189 -13.47 -12.86 5.40
CA ARG A 189 -12.10 -13.13 5.81
C ARG A 189 -11.95 -12.92 7.30
N LYS A 190 -11.09 -13.70 7.94
CA LYS A 190 -10.47 -13.33 9.23
C LYS A 190 -8.97 -13.60 9.17
N ILE A 191 -8.20 -12.83 9.91
CA ILE A 191 -6.74 -12.96 10.00
C ILE A 191 -6.42 -13.60 11.35
N GLY A 192 -5.56 -14.60 11.33
CA GLY A 192 -4.97 -15.22 12.51
C GLY A 192 -3.50 -14.85 12.60
N LEU A 193 -3.11 -14.13 13.66
CA LEU A 193 -1.72 -13.78 13.93
C LEU A 193 -1.14 -14.71 14.99
N CYS A 194 0.16 -14.96 14.90
CA CYS A 194 0.91 -15.76 15.85
C CYS A 194 1.23 -14.94 17.10
N TYR A 195 0.80 -15.45 18.25
CA TYR A 195 1.17 -14.92 19.56
C TYR A 195 1.87 -15.98 20.39
N ALA A 196 2.71 -15.51 21.31
CA ALA A 196 3.40 -16.33 22.28
C ALA A 196 3.13 -15.79 23.69
N SER A 197 2.94 -16.70 24.64
CA SER A 197 2.81 -16.40 26.05
C SER A 197 3.85 -17.17 26.87
N SER A 198 4.47 -16.48 27.81
CA SER A 198 5.48 -17.05 28.69
C SER A 198 5.72 -16.14 29.90
N PRO A 199 5.89 -16.67 31.12
CA PRO A 199 6.24 -15.88 32.30
C PRO A 199 7.65 -15.26 32.23
N TYR A 200 8.42 -15.59 31.18
CA TYR A 200 9.79 -15.09 30.96
C TYR A 200 9.88 -13.98 29.91
N ILE A 201 8.76 -13.36 29.52
CA ILE A 201 8.75 -12.22 28.59
C ILE A 201 9.46 -11.02 29.25
N ASP A 202 10.22 -10.23 28.47
CA ASP A 202 10.90 -9.04 28.99
C ASP A 202 9.87 -8.00 29.50
N PRO A 203 9.97 -7.56 30.77
CA PRO A 203 9.00 -6.65 31.39
C PRO A 203 8.76 -5.33 30.64
N ARG A 204 9.71 -4.89 29.81
CA ARG A 204 9.56 -3.66 29.01
C ARG A 204 8.46 -3.74 27.94
N PHE A 205 7.97 -4.94 27.66
CA PHE A 205 6.93 -5.19 26.66
C PHE A 205 5.61 -5.69 27.28
N GLN A 206 5.55 -5.87 28.61
CA GLN A 206 4.37 -6.40 29.33
C GLN A 206 3.27 -5.36 29.56
N ILE A 207 3.12 -4.35 28.70
CA ILE A 207 2.11 -3.28 28.87
C ILE A 207 0.68 -3.86 28.93
N LYS A 208 0.42 -4.93 28.18
CA LYS A 208 -0.90 -5.58 28.07
C LYS A 208 -0.90 -7.04 28.56
N GLY A 209 0.05 -7.41 29.42
CA GLY A 209 0.15 -8.76 30.02
C GLY A 209 1.31 -9.60 29.50
N ASP A 210 1.21 -10.92 29.69
CA ASP A 210 2.26 -11.91 29.35
C ASP A 210 2.09 -12.50 27.94
N GLU A 211 1.52 -11.74 27.02
CA GLU A 211 1.29 -12.16 25.63
C GLU A 211 2.00 -11.20 24.69
N VAL A 212 2.78 -11.75 23.77
CA VAL A 212 3.57 -10.99 22.80
C VAL A 212 3.46 -11.59 21.41
N SER A 213 3.64 -10.76 20.39
CA SER A 213 3.65 -11.26 19.01
C SER A 213 4.85 -12.18 18.77
N CYS A 214 4.70 -13.23 17.95
CA CYS A 214 5.75 -14.23 17.73
C CYS A 214 7.07 -13.68 17.15
N GLY A 215 7.04 -12.55 16.44
CA GLY A 215 8.24 -11.87 15.96
C GLY A 215 8.89 -10.92 16.97
N SER A 216 8.34 -10.79 18.18
CA SER A 216 8.84 -9.86 19.20
C SER A 216 10.24 -10.23 19.72
N ASP A 217 11.06 -9.21 19.95
CA ASP A 217 12.35 -9.31 20.62
C ASP A 217 12.22 -9.68 22.11
N ALA A 218 11.00 -9.56 22.68
CA ALA A 218 10.70 -9.90 24.07
C ALA A 218 10.70 -11.41 24.33
N ILE A 219 10.60 -12.23 23.27
CA ILE A 219 10.61 -13.70 23.38
C ILE A 219 12.04 -14.18 23.68
N PRO A 220 12.24 -15.00 24.73
CA PRO A 220 13.54 -15.59 25.03
C PRO A 220 14.13 -16.38 23.86
N GLU A 221 15.44 -16.22 23.61
CA GLU A 221 16.16 -16.88 22.50
C GLU A 221 15.95 -18.40 22.44
N ARG A 222 15.83 -19.06 23.60
CA ARG A 222 15.59 -20.50 23.68
C ARG A 222 14.27 -20.95 23.01
N PHE A 223 13.28 -20.06 22.92
CA PHE A 223 11.97 -20.36 22.35
C PHE A 223 11.80 -19.87 20.91
N LYS A 224 12.64 -18.95 20.42
CA LYS A 224 12.53 -18.40 19.06
C LYS A 224 12.58 -19.48 17.98
N SER A 225 13.42 -20.50 18.15
CA SER A 225 13.52 -21.62 17.19
C SER A 225 12.24 -22.45 17.06
N LEU A 226 11.40 -22.51 18.11
CA LEU A 226 10.13 -23.26 18.11
C LEU A 226 9.05 -22.58 17.25
N ILE A 227 9.17 -21.27 17.03
CA ILE A 227 8.16 -20.44 16.37
C ILE A 227 8.67 -19.73 15.12
N ALA A 228 9.97 -19.84 14.78
CA ALA A 228 10.62 -19.10 13.70
C ALA A 228 9.93 -19.21 12.34
N ASN A 229 9.27 -20.34 12.08
CA ASN A 229 8.59 -20.62 10.81
C ASN A 229 7.06 -20.68 10.96
N ARG A 230 6.48 -20.15 12.04
CA ARG A 230 5.03 -20.14 12.23
C ARG A 230 4.43 -18.94 11.50
N PRO A 231 3.70 -19.14 10.38
CA PRO A 231 3.11 -18.04 9.64
C PRO A 231 1.84 -17.53 10.29
N ALA A 232 1.41 -16.33 9.90
CA ALA A 232 0.03 -15.90 10.05
C ALA A 232 -0.90 -16.76 9.17
N GLU A 233 -2.14 -16.95 9.62
CA GLU A 233 -3.14 -17.77 8.93
C GLU A 233 -4.27 -16.88 8.40
N ILE A 234 -4.68 -17.08 7.14
CA ILE A 234 -5.83 -16.37 6.58
C ILE A 234 -6.96 -17.35 6.39
N PHE A 235 -8.11 -17.04 6.98
CA PHE A 235 -9.30 -17.87 6.83
C PHE A 235 -10.29 -17.21 5.89
N ILE A 236 -10.81 -18.00 4.97
CA ILE A 236 -11.82 -17.58 4.00
C ILE A 236 -13.02 -18.50 4.12
N ARG A 237 -14.21 -17.92 4.03
CA ARG A 237 -15.47 -18.65 3.87
C ARG A 237 -16.43 -17.89 2.98
N SER A 238 -17.33 -18.59 2.34
CA SER A 238 -18.40 -17.99 1.55
C SER A 238 -19.51 -17.42 2.43
N CYS A 239 -20.17 -16.38 1.93
CA CYS A 239 -21.34 -15.79 2.53
C CYS A 239 -22.35 -15.41 1.45
N LYS A 240 -23.61 -15.26 1.86
CA LYS A 240 -24.67 -14.73 1.01
C LYS A 240 -25.55 -13.84 1.89
N VAL A 241 -25.61 -12.56 1.55
CA VAL A 241 -26.41 -11.56 2.24
C VAL A 241 -27.22 -10.78 1.23
N ASP A 242 -28.44 -10.38 1.59
CA ASP A 242 -29.26 -9.53 0.75
C ASP A 242 -28.74 -8.09 0.72
N CYS A 243 -28.87 -7.42 -0.42
CA CYS A 243 -28.50 -6.02 -0.53
C CYS A 243 -29.48 -5.16 0.25
N HIS A 244 -28.96 -4.30 1.13
CA HIS A 244 -29.78 -3.30 1.80
C HIS A 244 -30.28 -2.27 0.78
N ASN A 245 -31.52 -2.45 0.33
CA ASN A 245 -32.17 -1.56 -0.62
C ASN A 245 -32.57 -0.26 0.08
N ILE A 246 -31.71 0.76 0.01
CA ILE A 246 -32.06 2.15 0.37
C ILE A 246 -33.26 2.63 -0.47
N SER A 247 -33.46 2.05 -1.66
CA SER A 247 -34.63 2.25 -2.52
C SER A 247 -35.97 1.87 -1.85
N GLY A 248 -35.98 0.95 -0.88
CA GLY A 248 -37.22 0.55 -0.19
C GLY A 248 -37.74 1.62 0.77
N THR A 249 -36.85 2.36 1.44
CA THR A 249 -37.23 3.45 2.36
C THR A 249 -37.62 4.70 1.57
N VAL A 250 -36.85 5.05 0.52
CA VAL A 250 -37.18 6.16 -0.37
C VAL A 250 -38.45 5.86 -1.18
N GLY A 251 -38.63 4.65 -1.70
CA GLY A 251 -39.83 4.22 -2.41
C GLY A 251 -41.10 4.26 -1.54
N LYS A 252 -40.99 3.92 -0.24
CA LYS A 252 -42.09 4.10 0.72
C LYS A 252 -42.40 5.57 0.99
N VAL A 253 -41.38 6.43 1.09
CA VAL A 253 -41.55 7.88 1.27
C VAL A 253 -42.14 8.53 0.01
N VAL A 254 -41.66 8.16 -1.18
CA VAL A 254 -42.18 8.65 -2.46
C VAL A 254 -43.63 8.19 -2.68
N ASN A 255 -43.96 6.93 -2.38
CA ASN A 255 -45.35 6.45 -2.43
C ASN A 255 -46.25 7.14 -1.40
N PHE A 256 -45.73 7.44 -0.20
CA PHE A 256 -46.47 8.20 0.81
C PHE A 256 -46.78 9.63 0.33
N VAL A 257 -45.79 10.33 -0.22
CA VAL A 257 -45.96 11.71 -0.75
C VAL A 257 -46.86 11.72 -1.99
N SER A 258 -46.73 10.73 -2.87
CA SER A 258 -47.59 10.54 -4.07
C SER A 258 -49.06 10.36 -3.71
N ASN A 259 -49.36 9.58 -2.66
CA ASN A 259 -50.73 9.34 -2.22
C ASN A 259 -51.36 10.56 -1.51
N VAL A 260 -50.55 11.40 -0.87
CA VAL A 260 -50.99 12.60 -0.15
C VAL A 260 -51.26 13.78 -1.11
N VAL A 261 -50.61 13.83 -2.27
CA VAL A 261 -50.70 14.96 -3.21
C VAL A 261 -51.14 14.49 -4.59
N LYS A 262 -52.41 14.11 -4.75
CA LYS A 262 -53.05 13.73 -6.03
C LYS A 262 -53.11 14.86 -7.10
N GLY A 263 -52.45 16.01 -6.89
CA GLY A 263 -52.49 17.17 -7.78
C GLY A 263 -51.13 17.72 -8.25
N VAL A 264 -50.00 17.18 -7.78
CA VAL A 264 -48.64 17.68 -8.12
C VAL A 264 -47.76 16.57 -8.73
N GLY A 265 -48.41 15.48 -9.13
CA GLY A 265 -47.79 14.18 -9.42
C GLY A 265 -46.74 14.15 -10.55
N SER A 266 -46.70 15.13 -11.46
CA SER A 266 -45.69 15.14 -12.55
C SER A 266 -44.47 16.02 -12.25
N PHE A 267 -44.63 17.09 -11.45
CA PHE A 267 -43.53 18.03 -11.16
C PHE A 267 -42.55 17.44 -10.14
N LEU A 268 -43.04 16.65 -9.19
CA LEU A 268 -42.19 15.99 -8.20
C LEU A 268 -41.51 14.74 -8.76
N THR A 269 -42.14 13.99 -9.67
CA THR A 269 -41.52 12.81 -10.29
C THR A 269 -40.31 13.15 -11.15
N ASP A 270 -40.35 14.27 -11.89
CA ASP A 270 -39.20 14.73 -12.70
C ASP A 270 -38.05 15.30 -11.85
N LYS A 271 -38.35 15.83 -10.66
CA LYS A 271 -37.34 16.36 -9.74
C LYS A 271 -36.76 15.27 -8.81
N LEU A 272 -37.53 14.22 -8.53
CA LEU A 272 -37.12 13.05 -7.74
C LEU A 272 -36.44 11.95 -8.58
N SER A 273 -36.58 11.96 -9.91
CA SER A 273 -35.81 11.07 -10.80
C SER A 273 -34.30 11.36 -10.76
N PHE A 274 -33.91 12.59 -10.41
CA PHE A 274 -32.51 12.98 -10.12
C PHE A 274 -31.93 12.27 -8.88
N LEU A 275 -32.76 11.72 -7.99
CA LEU A 275 -32.31 11.04 -6.77
C LEU A 275 -32.04 9.53 -6.95
N GLN A 276 -32.11 8.99 -8.17
CA GLN A 276 -32.07 7.54 -8.39
C GLN A 276 -31.16 7.08 -9.53
N LYS A 277 -29.90 7.52 -9.49
CA LYS A 277 -28.79 6.70 -9.98
C LYS A 277 -27.57 7.05 -9.13
N HIS A 278 -27.25 6.22 -8.14
CA HIS A 278 -25.93 6.28 -7.52
C HIS A 278 -24.90 5.97 -8.63
N VAL A 279 -24.44 7.01 -9.32
CA VAL A 279 -23.36 6.91 -10.29
C VAL A 279 -22.10 6.69 -9.46
N LEU A 280 -21.53 5.49 -9.57
CA LEU A 280 -20.28 5.18 -8.90
C LEU A 280 -19.17 6.05 -9.50
N PRO A 281 -18.29 6.65 -8.68
CA PRO A 281 -17.14 7.38 -9.17
C PRO A 281 -16.30 6.44 -10.04
N THR A 282 -16.00 6.89 -11.27
CA THR A 282 -15.22 6.11 -12.24
C THR A 282 -13.86 6.76 -12.42
N GLN A 283 -12.80 6.00 -12.18
CA GLN A 283 -11.42 6.43 -12.36
C GLN A 283 -10.84 5.83 -13.63
N ASN A 284 -10.22 6.65 -14.48
CA ASN A 284 -9.55 6.18 -15.68
C ASN A 284 -8.08 5.96 -15.37
N HIS A 285 -7.58 4.77 -15.68
CA HIS A 285 -6.19 4.38 -15.46
C HIS A 285 -5.60 3.87 -16.76
N VAL A 286 -4.50 4.47 -17.20
CA VAL A 286 -3.79 4.10 -18.43
C VAL A 286 -2.42 3.58 -18.06
N TYR A 287 -2.13 2.34 -18.45
CA TYR A 287 -0.88 1.66 -18.15
C TYR A 287 -0.19 1.18 -19.42
N THR A 288 1.14 1.13 -19.40
CA THR A 288 1.92 0.56 -20.50
C THR A 288 1.94 -0.96 -20.39
N LEU A 289 1.95 -1.65 -21.54
CA LEU A 289 2.05 -3.11 -21.61
C LEU A 289 3.24 -3.63 -20.78
N GLY A 290 2.99 -4.63 -19.94
CA GLY A 290 4.01 -5.22 -19.07
C GLY A 290 4.31 -4.44 -17.78
N SER A 291 3.69 -3.27 -17.56
CA SER A 291 3.84 -2.54 -16.29
C SER A 291 3.08 -3.21 -15.14
N LYS A 292 3.54 -2.93 -13.91
CA LYS A 292 2.86 -3.36 -12.68
C LYS A 292 1.67 -2.44 -12.38
N VAL A 293 0.51 -3.02 -12.10
CA VAL A 293 -0.70 -2.29 -11.72
C VAL A 293 -1.09 -2.62 -10.28
N ILE A 294 -1.51 -1.60 -9.53
CA ILE A 294 -2.09 -1.75 -8.19
C ILE A 294 -3.36 -0.89 -8.14
N LEU A 295 -4.52 -1.52 -7.97
CA LEU A 295 -5.78 -0.84 -7.77
C LEU A 295 -6.18 -0.92 -6.29
N THR A 296 -6.45 0.24 -5.70
CA THR A 296 -6.87 0.38 -4.29
C THR A 296 -8.32 0.85 -4.23
N CYS A 297 -9.14 0.20 -3.41
CA CYS A 297 -10.53 0.60 -3.26
C CYS A 297 -10.62 1.86 -2.38
N PRO A 298 -11.28 2.95 -2.80
CA PRO A 298 -11.28 4.20 -2.07
C PRO A 298 -12.00 4.06 -0.72
N GLY A 299 -11.39 4.61 0.34
CA GLY A 299 -11.96 4.59 1.69
C GLY A 299 -11.92 3.21 2.38
N ALA A 300 -11.25 2.22 1.79
CA ALA A 300 -11.04 0.93 2.44
C ALA A 300 -10.01 1.05 3.57
N LYS A 301 -10.37 0.55 4.75
CA LYS A 301 -9.46 0.34 5.88
C LYS A 301 -8.94 -1.11 5.87
N PRO A 302 -7.84 -1.43 6.58
CA PRO A 302 -7.29 -2.80 6.61
C PRO A 302 -8.31 -3.89 6.99
N ASN A 303 -9.20 -3.58 7.94
CA ASN A 303 -10.20 -4.53 8.47
C ASN A 303 -11.51 -4.57 7.64
N ASP A 304 -11.61 -3.76 6.59
CA ASP A 304 -12.82 -3.72 5.76
C ASP A 304 -12.89 -4.92 4.79
N ALA A 305 -14.13 -5.35 4.51
CA ALA A 305 -14.39 -6.40 3.54
C ALA A 305 -14.43 -5.81 2.12
N VAL A 306 -13.30 -5.86 1.41
CA VAL A 306 -13.20 -5.37 0.03
C VAL A 306 -13.42 -6.51 -0.96
N ALA A 307 -13.99 -6.26 -2.13
CA ALA A 307 -14.06 -7.24 -3.21
C ALA A 307 -13.82 -6.60 -4.57
N TRP A 308 -13.37 -7.39 -5.54
CA TRP A 308 -13.07 -6.92 -6.89
C TRP A 308 -13.81 -7.73 -7.94
N ASP A 309 -14.41 -7.05 -8.91
CA ASP A 309 -15.04 -7.67 -10.07
C ASP A 309 -14.42 -7.07 -11.35
N LYS A 310 -14.19 -7.89 -12.38
CA LYS A 310 -13.77 -7.47 -13.73
C LYS A 310 -14.94 -7.68 -14.70
N GLY A 311 -15.67 -6.61 -14.98
CA GLY A 311 -16.90 -6.67 -15.77
C GLY A 311 -17.97 -7.55 -15.12
N ARG A 312 -18.14 -8.78 -15.62
CA ARG A 312 -19.07 -9.80 -15.06
C ARG A 312 -18.37 -10.88 -14.24
N GLU A 313 -17.05 -10.98 -14.37
CA GLU A 313 -16.22 -11.93 -13.63
C GLU A 313 -16.01 -11.42 -12.21
N ARG A 314 -16.20 -12.30 -11.23
CA ARG A 314 -16.03 -11.99 -9.82
C ARG A 314 -14.69 -12.55 -9.39
N LEU A 315 -13.80 -11.69 -8.91
CA LEU A 315 -12.49 -12.11 -8.43
C LEU A 315 -12.66 -12.50 -6.96
N TYR A 316 -12.89 -13.79 -6.72
CA TYR A 316 -13.00 -14.37 -5.38
C TYR A 316 -11.61 -14.58 -4.78
N ARG A 317 -11.43 -14.30 -3.48
CA ARG A 317 -10.19 -14.57 -2.74
C ARG A 317 -9.84 -16.04 -2.74
N SER A 318 -10.83 -16.93 -2.77
CA SER A 318 -10.60 -18.36 -2.94
C SER A 318 -9.86 -18.76 -4.20
N GLU A 319 -9.79 -17.88 -5.19
CA GLU A 319 -9.07 -18.13 -6.44
C GLU A 319 -7.91 -17.16 -6.65
N TYR A 320 -8.08 -15.90 -6.22
CA TYR A 320 -7.19 -14.79 -6.55
C TYR A 320 -6.38 -14.26 -5.37
N LEU A 321 -6.55 -14.72 -4.12
CA LEU A 321 -5.69 -14.28 -3.02
C LEU A 321 -4.24 -14.73 -3.25
N ILE A 322 -3.28 -13.84 -2.98
CA ILE A 322 -1.85 -14.21 -2.99
C ILE A 322 -1.59 -15.41 -2.06
N GLY A 323 -0.77 -16.37 -2.51
CA GLY A 323 -0.49 -17.64 -1.81
C GLY A 323 -1.39 -18.80 -2.26
N THR A 324 -2.57 -18.56 -2.84
CA THR A 324 -3.46 -19.64 -3.30
C THR A 324 -2.89 -20.40 -4.51
N ARG A 325 -2.20 -19.71 -5.42
CA ARG A 325 -1.50 -20.33 -6.56
C ARG A 325 -0.12 -19.70 -6.71
N LYS A 326 0.91 -20.54 -6.93
CA LYS A 326 2.32 -20.11 -7.04
C LYS A 326 2.58 -19.08 -8.14
N TYR A 327 1.88 -19.21 -9.27
CA TYR A 327 2.06 -18.36 -10.43
C TYR A 327 0.72 -17.72 -10.81
N MET A 328 0.47 -16.53 -10.27
CA MET A 328 -0.62 -15.67 -10.71
C MET A 328 -0.06 -14.32 -11.16
N ASN A 329 -0.55 -13.85 -12.30
CA ASN A 329 -0.31 -12.49 -12.75
C ASN A 329 -1.21 -11.51 -12.00
N HIS A 330 -2.49 -11.86 -11.86
CA HIS A 330 -3.52 -11.10 -11.13
C HIS A 330 -3.77 -11.72 -9.77
N PHE A 331 -3.68 -10.93 -8.71
CA PHE A 331 -3.95 -11.40 -7.37
C PHE A 331 -4.46 -10.28 -6.48
N ILE A 332 -5.20 -10.65 -5.45
CA ILE A 332 -5.59 -9.79 -4.35
C ILE A 332 -4.53 -9.98 -3.27
N ASP A 333 -3.88 -8.89 -2.86
CA ASP A 333 -2.91 -8.95 -1.76
C ASP A 333 -3.61 -9.04 -0.39
N HIS A 334 -2.83 -9.21 0.67
CA HIS A 334 -3.38 -9.27 2.02
C HIS A 334 -3.89 -7.92 2.53
N GLY A 335 -3.52 -6.80 1.88
CA GLY A 335 -4.05 -5.45 2.08
C GLY A 335 -5.32 -5.15 1.28
N ASN A 336 -5.94 -6.16 0.65
CA ASN A 336 -7.15 -6.08 -0.15
C ASN A 336 -7.04 -5.28 -1.48
N LYS A 337 -5.82 -5.01 -1.95
CA LYS A 337 -5.58 -4.35 -3.24
C LYS A 337 -5.50 -5.37 -4.35
N LEU A 338 -5.99 -5.00 -5.53
CA LEU A 338 -5.86 -5.83 -6.73
C LEU A 338 -4.53 -5.51 -7.42
N GLN A 339 -3.63 -6.47 -7.50
CA GLN A 339 -2.33 -6.33 -8.13
C GLN A 339 -2.23 -7.14 -9.41
N MET A 340 -1.54 -6.57 -10.40
CA MET A 340 -1.17 -7.23 -11.66
C MET A 340 0.34 -7.10 -11.83
N LYS A 341 1.06 -8.21 -11.96
CA LYS A 341 2.53 -8.18 -12.08
C LYS A 341 2.97 -7.58 -13.41
N PHE A 342 2.32 -8.00 -14.49
CA PHE A 342 2.57 -7.56 -15.86
C PHE A 342 1.23 -7.39 -16.56
N VAL A 343 0.81 -6.15 -16.79
CA VAL A 343 -0.49 -5.88 -17.44
C VAL A 343 -0.46 -6.26 -18.92
N GLU A 344 -1.51 -6.93 -19.39
CA GLU A 344 -1.70 -7.34 -20.78
C GLU A 344 -2.89 -6.63 -21.45
N PHE A 345 -2.99 -6.65 -22.78
CA PHE A 345 -4.16 -6.06 -23.46
C PHE A 345 -5.50 -6.72 -23.07
N THR A 346 -5.47 -7.99 -22.68
CA THR A 346 -6.60 -8.76 -22.14
C THR A 346 -7.05 -8.25 -20.76
N ASP A 347 -6.22 -7.48 -20.06
CA ASP A 347 -6.52 -6.89 -18.76
C ASP A 347 -7.32 -5.62 -18.84
N ARG A 348 -7.38 -5.02 -20.04
CA ARG A 348 -8.25 -3.90 -20.34
C ARG A 348 -9.69 -4.20 -19.93
N GLY A 349 -10.31 -3.24 -19.24
CA GLY A 349 -11.73 -3.33 -18.93
C GLY A 349 -12.16 -2.53 -17.72
N PHE A 350 -13.42 -2.73 -17.36
CA PHE A 350 -14.04 -2.11 -16.19
C PHE A 350 -13.86 -3.00 -14.97
N TYR A 351 -13.21 -2.47 -13.95
CA TYR A 351 -13.13 -3.09 -12.62
C TYR A 351 -14.05 -2.37 -11.66
N THR A 352 -14.77 -3.12 -10.83
CA THR A 352 -15.62 -2.56 -9.78
C THR A 352 -15.11 -3.03 -8.43
N CYS A 353 -14.90 -2.08 -7.50
CA CYS A 353 -14.59 -2.42 -6.13
C CYS A 353 -15.84 -2.35 -5.24
N TRP A 354 -15.94 -3.35 -4.36
CA TRP A 354 -16.93 -3.45 -3.31
C TRP A 354 -16.26 -3.16 -1.98
N LEU A 355 -16.98 -2.48 -1.10
CA LEU A 355 -16.59 -2.22 0.27
C LEU A 355 -17.76 -2.57 1.18
N ASN A 356 -17.56 -3.54 2.06
CA ASN A 356 -18.56 -4.03 3.02
C ASN A 356 -19.92 -4.36 2.37
N GLY A 357 -19.87 -5.06 1.22
CA GLY A 357 -21.08 -5.47 0.50
C GLY A 357 -21.69 -4.40 -0.38
N LYS A 358 -21.09 -3.21 -0.53
CA LYS A 358 -21.59 -2.13 -1.40
C LYS A 358 -20.58 -1.80 -2.49
N LYS A 359 -21.02 -1.58 -3.72
CA LYS A 359 -20.16 -1.03 -4.77
C LYS A 359 -19.82 0.43 -4.43
N VAL A 360 -18.54 0.80 -4.48
CA VAL A 360 -18.09 2.15 -4.11
C VAL A 360 -17.33 2.88 -5.20
N ALA A 361 -16.66 2.16 -6.11
CA ALA A 361 -15.93 2.78 -7.22
C ALA A 361 -15.83 1.85 -8.43
N ASN A 362 -15.69 2.47 -9.60
CA ASN A 362 -15.34 1.81 -10.86
C ASN A 362 -13.98 2.30 -11.34
N PHE A 363 -13.27 1.44 -12.05
CA PHE A 363 -11.97 1.72 -12.65
C PHE A 363 -12.02 1.29 -14.11
N GLN A 364 -11.83 2.23 -15.03
CA GLN A 364 -11.63 1.93 -16.43
C GLN A 364 -10.13 1.80 -16.65
N LEU A 365 -9.67 0.56 -16.83
CA LEU A 365 -8.27 0.25 -17.08
C LEU A 365 -8.04 0.11 -18.58
N ASP A 366 -7.19 0.97 -19.14
CA ASP A 366 -6.72 0.92 -20.52
C ASP A 366 -5.23 0.59 -20.57
N VAL A 367 -4.85 -0.20 -21.57
CA VAL A 367 -3.47 -0.67 -21.75
C VAL A 367 -2.97 -0.18 -23.10
N VAL A 368 -1.84 0.52 -23.09
CA VAL A 368 -1.21 1.07 -24.28
C VAL A 368 0.17 0.43 -24.48
N THR A 369 0.62 0.33 -25.73
CA THR A 369 2.06 0.13 -25.96
C THR A 369 2.80 1.38 -25.53
N GLU A 370 4.06 1.25 -25.09
CA GLU A 370 4.92 2.43 -25.03
C GLU A 370 4.89 3.13 -26.39
N PRO A 371 4.72 4.47 -26.42
CA PRO A 371 4.89 5.17 -27.67
C PRO A 371 6.31 4.86 -28.14
N THR A 372 6.44 4.34 -29.37
CA THR A 372 7.73 4.32 -30.05
C THR A 372 8.25 5.75 -30.02
N SER A 373 9.21 6.01 -29.12
CA SER A 373 9.85 7.32 -29.03
C SER A 373 10.47 7.58 -30.39
N HIS A 374 9.81 8.41 -31.19
CA HIS A 374 10.45 9.01 -32.34
C HIS A 374 11.56 9.88 -31.76
N ARG A 375 12.78 9.32 -31.69
CA ARG A 375 13.97 10.04 -31.24
C ARG A 375 14.00 11.39 -31.93
N GLN A 376 13.75 12.45 -31.17
CA GLN A 376 13.86 13.80 -31.68
C GLN A 376 15.36 14.14 -31.73
N LEU A 377 15.78 14.88 -32.74
CA LEU A 377 17.17 15.35 -32.91
C LEU A 377 17.68 16.21 -31.73
N THR A 378 16.78 16.60 -30.82
CA THR A 378 17.04 17.36 -29.59
C THR A 378 17.29 16.51 -28.35
N ASP A 379 17.17 15.19 -28.45
CA ASP A 379 17.45 14.26 -27.34
C ASP A 379 18.95 14.24 -27.00
N GLU A 380 19.31 14.20 -25.71
CA GLU A 380 20.72 14.31 -25.28
C GLU A 380 21.59 13.18 -25.85
N GLU A 381 21.03 11.97 -25.94
CA GLU A 381 21.70 10.82 -26.55
C GLU A 381 21.92 11.01 -28.05
N SER A 382 20.96 11.64 -28.75
CA SER A 382 21.05 11.92 -30.19
C SER A 382 22.05 13.06 -30.47
N ILE A 383 22.11 14.07 -29.61
CA ILE A 383 23.12 15.14 -29.67
C ILE A 383 24.52 14.57 -29.43
N PHE A 384 24.67 13.65 -28.47
CA PHE A 384 25.94 12.99 -28.21
C PHE A 384 26.40 12.15 -29.41
N ALA A 385 25.49 11.35 -29.99
CA ALA A 385 25.78 10.56 -31.17
C ALA A 385 26.16 11.42 -32.39
N MET A 386 25.43 12.53 -32.64
CA MET A 386 25.78 13.46 -33.72
C MET A 386 27.14 14.13 -33.51
N LYS A 387 27.47 14.54 -32.27
CA LYS A 387 28.79 15.09 -31.94
C LYS A 387 29.91 14.06 -32.19
N PHE A 388 29.68 12.80 -31.82
CA PHE A 388 30.66 11.74 -32.01
C PHE A 388 30.90 11.40 -33.50
N ILE A 389 29.83 11.31 -34.28
CA ILE A 389 29.90 11.10 -35.74
C ILE A 389 30.59 12.29 -36.42
N GLY A 390 30.23 13.52 -36.03
CA GLY A 390 30.85 14.74 -36.57
C GLY A 390 32.34 14.83 -36.24
N PHE A 391 32.73 14.52 -35.01
CA PHE A 391 34.14 14.50 -34.60
C PHE A 391 34.93 13.43 -35.38
N SER A 392 34.35 12.24 -35.54
CA SER A 392 34.96 11.16 -36.32
C SER A 392 35.19 11.58 -37.78
N PHE A 393 34.21 12.21 -38.42
CA PHE A 393 34.34 12.72 -39.79
C PHE A 393 35.41 13.82 -39.92
N LEU A 394 35.53 14.69 -38.92
CA LEU A 394 36.57 15.72 -38.87
C LEU A 394 37.97 15.10 -38.74
N VAL A 395 38.11 14.06 -37.91
CA VAL A 395 39.38 13.33 -37.78
C VAL A 395 39.76 12.65 -39.10
N PHE A 396 38.81 11.96 -39.76
CA PHE A 396 39.07 11.31 -41.05
C PHE A 396 39.46 12.31 -42.15
N THR A 397 38.80 13.47 -42.21
CA THR A 397 39.14 14.51 -43.20
C THR A 397 40.53 15.10 -42.94
N VAL A 398 40.90 15.36 -41.68
CA VAL A 398 42.26 15.81 -41.33
C VAL A 398 43.30 14.76 -41.74
N ILE A 399 43.06 13.47 -41.47
CA ILE A 399 43.97 12.39 -41.87
C ILE A 399 44.12 12.35 -43.39
N LEU A 400 43.03 12.44 -44.15
CA LEU A 400 43.08 12.44 -45.62
C LEU A 400 43.86 13.65 -46.14
N VAL A 401 43.63 14.83 -45.58
CA VAL A 401 44.35 16.06 -45.92
C VAL A 401 45.84 15.92 -45.60
N MET A 402 46.20 15.37 -44.43
CA MET A 402 47.59 15.08 -44.07
C MET A 402 48.24 14.09 -45.02
N ILE A 403 47.54 13.03 -45.43
CA ILE A 403 48.04 12.08 -46.44
C ILE A 403 48.28 12.79 -47.78
N HIS A 404 47.37 13.68 -48.19
CA HIS A 404 47.56 14.48 -49.40
C HIS A 404 48.74 15.45 -49.29
N PHE A 405 48.93 16.10 -48.15
CA PHE A 405 50.09 16.94 -47.89
C PHE A 405 51.38 16.14 -47.88
N ILE A 406 51.41 14.96 -47.25
CA ILE A 406 52.58 14.06 -47.27
C ILE A 406 52.87 13.59 -48.69
N LYS A 407 51.87 13.17 -49.46
CA LYS A 407 52.06 12.79 -50.88
C LYS A 407 52.56 13.95 -51.72
N CYS A 408 52.04 15.15 -51.52
CA CYS A 408 52.47 16.35 -52.23
C CYS A 408 53.89 16.76 -51.82
N TRP A 409 54.22 16.64 -50.53
CA TRP A 409 55.55 16.88 -49.97
C TRP A 409 56.57 15.85 -50.48
N CYS A 410 56.22 14.57 -50.56
CA CYS A 410 57.06 13.53 -51.17
C CYS A 410 57.22 13.72 -52.69
N TYR A 411 56.23 14.32 -53.36
CA TYR A 411 56.32 14.65 -54.78
C TYR A 411 57.21 15.88 -55.04
N TYR A 412 57.17 16.88 -54.14
CA TYR A 412 57.98 18.10 -54.24
C TYR A 412 59.41 17.93 -53.67
N CYS A 413 59.58 17.15 -52.60
CA CYS A 413 60.87 16.79 -52.03
C CYS A 413 61.32 15.43 -52.58
N ARG A 414 62.02 15.45 -53.73
CA ARG A 414 62.74 14.28 -54.26
C ARG A 414 63.68 13.67 -53.20
N CYS A 415 63.30 12.56 -52.59
CA CYS A 415 64.19 11.59 -51.96
C CYS A 415 63.85 10.17 -52.47
N CYS A 416 64.67 9.73 -53.42
CA CYS A 416 64.68 8.54 -54.30
C CYS A 416 64.85 7.17 -53.57
N PRO A 417 64.93 5.98 -54.25
CA PRO A 417 65.05 5.75 -55.72
C PRO A 417 64.23 4.59 -56.33
N PRO A 418 64.11 4.52 -57.69
CA PRO A 418 63.86 3.26 -58.39
C PRO A 418 65.15 2.49 -58.68
N GLU A 419 64.97 1.19 -58.85
CA GLU A 419 65.93 0.10 -58.96
C GLU A 419 67.11 0.30 -59.92
N TYR A 420 68.24 -0.23 -59.47
CA TYR A 420 69.45 -0.47 -60.24
C TYR A 420 69.23 -1.67 -61.17
N SER A 421 69.08 -1.43 -62.47
CA SER A 421 69.09 -2.50 -63.48
C SER A 421 70.52 -2.96 -63.76
N THR A 422 70.84 -4.18 -63.34
CA THR A 422 72.01 -4.93 -63.81
C THR A 422 71.75 -5.48 -65.20
N GLU A 423 72.52 -5.06 -66.21
CA GLU A 423 72.87 -5.98 -67.30
C GLU A 423 74.22 -5.63 -67.94
N SER A 424 74.96 -6.71 -68.17
CA SER A 424 76.35 -6.91 -68.53
C SER A 424 76.76 -6.44 -69.93
N LYS A 425 78.06 -6.16 -70.12
CA LYS A 425 78.86 -6.63 -71.26
C LYS A 425 80.37 -6.58 -70.96
N VAL A 426 81.00 -7.75 -71.14
CA VAL A 426 82.41 -8.08 -71.46
C VAL A 426 83.52 -7.38 -70.69
#